data_AF-A0A2A2RBN1-F1
#
_entry.id   AF-A0A2A2RBN1-F1
#
_cell.length_a   1.000
_cell.length_b   1.000
_cell.length_c   1.000
_cell.angle_alpha   90.00
_cell.angle_beta   90.00
_cell.angle_gamma   90.00
#
_symmetry.space_group_name_H-M   'P 1'
#
loop_
_entity.id
_entity.type
_entity.pdbx_description
1 polymer ?
#
loop_
_entity_poly.entity_id
_entity_poly.type
_entity_poly.pdbx_seq_one_letter_code
_entity_poly.pdbx_strand_id
1 'polypeptide(L)'
;MIDALKKTLLAGVGAAVVSKEKVEAVLGDLVRQGKVTSAEAQEVAEKLVAEGRREAETLSHELGEKLKGAFAGIDQRAQQRLDALEARVAALEQAAAATTAQTADTVAPPSRD
;
A
#
# COMPACT_ATOMS: atom_id res chain seq x y z
N MET A 1 8.00 -24.40 -27.23
CA MET A 1 8.90 -23.29 -27.66
C MET A 1 8.29 -21.91 -27.39
N ILE A 2 7.01 -21.69 -27.70
CA ILE A 2 6.29 -20.43 -27.40
C ILE A 2 6.33 -20.05 -25.91
N ASP A 3 6.22 -21.03 -24.99
CA ASP A 3 6.28 -20.75 -23.54
C ASP A 3 7.64 -20.24 -23.06
N ALA A 4 8.73 -20.73 -23.66
CA ALA A 4 10.06 -20.25 -23.33
C ALA A 4 10.23 -18.79 -23.75
N LEU A 5 9.76 -18.45 -24.96
CA LEU A 5 9.76 -17.09 -25.48
C LEU A 5 8.89 -16.14 -24.65
N LYS A 6 7.69 -16.57 -24.23
CA LYS A 6 6.83 -15.84 -23.27
C LYS A 6 7.59 -15.54 -21.97
N LYS A 7 8.25 -16.56 -21.38
CA LYS A 7 9.04 -16.40 -20.16
C LYS A 7 10.25 -15.48 -20.34
N THR A 8 10.94 -15.55 -21.48
CA THR A 8 12.10 -14.69 -21.78
C THR A 8 11.70 -13.24 -22.05
N LEU A 9 10.57 -13.01 -22.72
CA LEU A 9 9.99 -11.67 -22.91
C LEU A 9 9.60 -11.03 -21.57
N LEU A 10 8.92 -11.80 -20.72
CA LEU A 10 8.46 -11.33 -19.42
C LEU A 10 9.65 -11.06 -18.46
N ALA A 11 10.72 -11.83 -18.58
CA ALA A 11 11.97 -11.62 -17.82
C ALA A 11 12.84 -10.48 -18.37
N GLY A 12 12.83 -10.24 -19.70
CA GLY A 12 13.69 -9.25 -20.37
C GLY A 12 13.13 -7.82 -20.38
N VAL A 13 11.82 -7.65 -20.27
CA VAL A 13 11.17 -6.32 -20.28
C VAL A 13 10.96 -5.76 -18.86
N GLY A 14 10.96 -6.63 -17.85
CA GLY A 14 10.64 -6.25 -16.47
C GLY A 14 9.16 -5.91 -16.30
N ALA A 15 8.60 -6.26 -15.14
CA ALA A 15 7.18 -6.09 -14.83
C ALA A 15 6.68 -4.62 -14.83
N ALA A 16 7.57 -3.65 -15.07
CA ALA A 16 7.26 -2.22 -15.07
C ALA A 16 6.87 -1.66 -16.46
N VAL A 17 7.18 -2.33 -17.58
CA VAL A 17 6.98 -1.78 -18.94
C VAL A 17 6.43 -2.82 -19.94
N VAL A 18 5.48 -3.65 -19.54
CA VAL A 18 4.70 -4.45 -20.49
C VAL A 18 3.52 -3.61 -20.97
N SER A 19 3.72 -2.82 -22.03
CA SER A 19 2.63 -2.13 -22.74
C SER A 19 2.25 -2.91 -24.01
N LYS A 20 1.00 -2.76 -24.46
CA LYS A 20 0.50 -3.42 -25.67
C LYS A 20 1.39 -3.11 -26.88
N GLU A 21 1.86 -1.87 -27.00
CA GLU A 21 2.75 -1.41 -28.06
C GLU A 21 4.11 -2.12 -28.02
N LYS A 22 4.65 -2.39 -26.83
CA LYS A 22 5.93 -3.13 -26.69
C LYS A 22 5.79 -4.59 -27.05
N VAL A 23 4.67 -5.21 -26.69
CA VAL A 23 4.37 -6.60 -27.04
C VAL A 23 4.20 -6.74 -28.56
N GLU A 24 3.43 -5.85 -29.19
CA GLU A 24 3.25 -5.81 -30.65
C GLU A 24 4.56 -5.57 -31.39
N ALA A 25 5.44 -4.70 -30.88
CA ALA A 25 6.75 -4.45 -31.49
C ALA A 25 7.65 -5.70 -31.48
N VAL A 26 7.75 -6.40 -30.33
CA VAL A 26 8.59 -7.61 -30.24
C VAL A 26 8.03 -8.74 -31.08
N LEU A 27 6.72 -8.93 -31.08
CA LEU A 27 6.05 -9.93 -31.91
C LEU A 27 6.25 -9.63 -33.40
N GLY A 28 6.15 -8.36 -33.81
CA GLY A 28 6.42 -7.92 -35.18
C GLY A 28 7.86 -8.19 -35.62
N ASP A 29 8.84 -7.98 -34.75
CA ASP A 29 10.24 -8.27 -35.06
C ASP A 29 10.52 -9.78 -35.19
N LEU A 30 9.82 -10.61 -34.42
CA LEU A 30 9.88 -12.06 -34.56
C LEU A 30 9.27 -12.57 -35.87
N VAL A 31 8.20 -11.91 -36.34
CA VAL A 31 7.61 -12.18 -37.66
C VAL A 31 8.56 -11.77 -38.78
N ARG A 32 9.18 -10.58 -38.68
CA ARG A 32 10.20 -10.11 -39.65
C ARG A 32 11.42 -11.01 -39.74
N GLN A 33 11.83 -11.59 -38.61
CA GLN A 33 12.93 -12.55 -38.55
C GLN A 33 12.54 -13.96 -39.05
N GLY A 34 11.28 -14.18 -39.46
CA GLY A 34 10.76 -15.47 -39.92
C GLY A 34 10.67 -16.54 -38.82
N LYS A 35 10.81 -16.14 -37.54
CA LYS A 35 10.82 -17.05 -36.40
C LYS A 35 9.43 -17.46 -35.93
N VAL A 36 8.42 -16.64 -36.27
CA VAL A 36 7.02 -16.84 -35.90
C VAL A 36 6.16 -16.35 -37.07
N THR A 37 5.06 -17.03 -37.36
CA THR A 37 4.12 -16.56 -38.39
C THR A 37 3.27 -15.40 -37.88
N SER A 38 2.74 -14.57 -38.78
CA SER A 38 1.87 -13.45 -38.39
C SER A 38 0.64 -13.91 -37.61
N ALA A 39 0.13 -15.11 -37.91
CA ALA A 39 -1.03 -15.69 -37.23
C ALA A 39 -0.70 -16.10 -35.78
N GLU A 40 0.43 -16.79 -35.57
CA GLU A 40 0.89 -17.17 -34.23
C GLU A 40 1.21 -15.95 -33.36
N ALA A 41 1.79 -14.91 -33.95
CA ALA A 41 2.08 -13.67 -33.25
C ALA A 41 0.80 -12.98 -32.74
N GLN A 42 -0.25 -13.00 -33.56
CA GLN A 42 -1.55 -12.41 -33.23
C GLN A 42 -2.28 -13.21 -32.15
N GLU A 43 -2.23 -14.54 -32.19
CA GLU A 43 -2.79 -15.40 -31.14
C GLU A 43 -2.07 -15.18 -29.80
N VAL A 44 -0.74 -15.06 -29.81
CA VAL A 44 0.04 -14.80 -28.60
C VAL A 44 -0.29 -13.42 -28.02
N ALA A 45 -0.46 -12.39 -28.86
CA ALA A 45 -0.86 -11.07 -28.41
C ALA A 45 -2.23 -11.08 -27.73
N GLU A 46 -3.23 -11.72 -28.37
CA GLU A 46 -4.59 -11.82 -27.80
C GLU A 46 -4.61 -12.57 -26.47
N LYS A 47 -3.91 -13.72 -26.38
CA LYS A 47 -3.77 -14.46 -25.13
C LYS A 47 -3.12 -13.62 -24.05
N LEU A 48 -2.04 -12.91 -24.37
CA LEU A 48 -1.31 -12.11 -23.38
C LEU A 48 -2.17 -10.95 -22.86
N VAL A 49 -2.97 -10.32 -23.72
CA VAL A 49 -3.90 -9.26 -23.32
C VAL A 49 -5.04 -9.82 -22.46
N ALA A 50 -5.60 -10.97 -22.83
CA ALA A 50 -6.69 -11.59 -22.10
C ALA A 50 -6.26 -12.12 -20.73
N GLU A 51 -5.13 -12.82 -20.66
CA GLU A 51 -4.51 -13.30 -19.41
C GLU A 51 -4.07 -12.13 -18.54
N GLY A 52 -3.38 -11.14 -19.13
CA GLY A 52 -2.90 -9.96 -18.43
C GLY A 52 -4.01 -9.13 -17.80
N ARG A 53 -5.18 -8.99 -18.46
CA ARG A 53 -6.34 -8.30 -17.85
C ARG A 53 -6.86 -9.03 -16.62
N ARG A 54 -7.03 -10.36 -16.68
CA ARG A 54 -7.51 -11.16 -15.54
C ARG A 54 -6.54 -11.13 -14.37
N GLU A 55 -5.25 -11.29 -14.66
CA GLU A 55 -4.21 -11.23 -13.63
C GLU A 55 -4.11 -9.82 -13.03
N ALA A 56 -4.20 -8.77 -13.84
CA ALA A 56 -4.19 -7.39 -13.35
C ALA A 56 -5.38 -7.09 -12.44
N GLU A 57 -6.60 -7.55 -12.78
CA GLU A 57 -7.78 -7.39 -11.90
C GLU A 57 -7.59 -8.12 -10.57
N THR A 58 -7.14 -9.38 -10.60
CA THR A 58 -6.93 -10.19 -9.40
C THR A 58 -5.84 -9.58 -8.51
N LEU A 59 -4.72 -9.19 -9.11
CA LEU A 59 -3.62 -8.52 -8.41
C LEU A 59 -4.06 -7.17 -7.84
N SER A 60 -4.81 -6.38 -8.59
CA SER A 60 -5.31 -5.07 -8.12
C SER A 60 -6.25 -5.22 -6.93
N HIS A 61 -7.12 -6.24 -6.95
CA HIS A 61 -8.00 -6.54 -5.83
C HIS A 61 -7.22 -6.99 -4.59
N GLU A 62 -6.29 -7.92 -4.73
CA GLU A 62 -5.44 -8.35 -3.60
C GLU A 62 -4.57 -7.24 -3.05
N LEU A 63 -3.99 -6.39 -3.90
CA LEU A 63 -3.23 -5.23 -3.47
C LEU A 63 -4.12 -4.24 -2.73
N GLY A 64 -5.32 -3.97 -3.26
CA GLY A 64 -6.30 -3.09 -2.61
C GLY A 64 -6.65 -3.55 -1.21
N GLU A 65 -6.94 -4.84 -1.04
CA GLU A 65 -7.24 -5.44 0.26
C GLU A 65 -6.04 -5.40 1.22
N LYS A 66 -4.83 -5.73 0.75
CA LYS A 66 -3.60 -5.67 1.56
C LYS A 66 -3.27 -4.24 2.00
N LEU A 67 -3.41 -3.26 1.11
CA LEU A 67 -3.20 -1.85 1.42
C LEU A 67 -4.25 -1.37 2.43
N LYS A 68 -5.52 -1.68 2.21
CA LYS A 68 -6.62 -1.31 3.12
C LYS A 68 -6.41 -1.89 4.52
N GLY A 69 -6.00 -3.16 4.62
CA GLY A 69 -5.65 -3.79 5.90
C GLY A 69 -4.44 -3.13 6.58
N ALA A 70 -3.42 -2.76 5.81
CA ALA A 70 -2.26 -2.04 6.34
C ALA A 70 -2.61 -0.63 6.86
N PHE A 71 -3.44 0.12 6.12
CA PHE A 71 -3.91 1.44 6.54
C PHE A 71 -4.80 1.37 7.79
N ALA A 72 -5.71 0.40 7.87
CA ALA A 72 -6.54 0.21 9.06
C ALA A 72 -5.72 -0.08 10.32
N GLY A 73 -4.63 -0.85 10.19
CA GLY A 73 -3.71 -1.13 11.31
C GLY A 73 -2.93 0.10 11.79
N ILE A 74 -2.71 1.10 10.93
CA ILE A 74 -2.05 2.36 11.28
C ILE A 74 -3.01 3.25 12.08
N ASP A 75 -4.27 3.37 11.63
CA ASP A 75 -5.29 4.16 12.32
C ASP A 75 -5.51 3.65 13.75
N GLN A 76 -5.59 2.33 13.95
CA GLN A 76 -5.78 1.76 15.29
C GLN A 76 -4.62 2.08 16.24
N ARG A 77 -3.37 2.05 15.76
CA ARG A 77 -2.22 2.44 16.58
C ARG A 77 -2.18 3.93 16.86
N ALA A 78 -2.64 4.77 15.92
CA ALA A 78 -2.74 6.22 16.12
C ALA A 78 -3.78 6.55 17.20
N GLN A 79 -4.97 5.91 17.14
CA GLN A 79 -6.01 6.05 18.15
C GLN A 79 -5.54 5.63 19.55
N GLN A 80 -4.90 4.47 19.68
CA GLN A 80 -4.33 4.03 20.97
C GLN A 80 -3.30 5.01 21.55
N ARG A 81 -2.51 5.65 20.68
CA ARG A 81 -1.55 6.68 21.11
C ARG A 81 -2.25 7.97 21.55
N LEU A 82 -3.37 8.34 20.92
CA LEU A 82 -4.18 9.48 21.32
C LEU A 82 -4.85 9.22 22.67
N ASP A 83 -5.50 8.07 22.85
CA ASP A 83 -6.16 7.68 24.12
C ASP A 83 -5.16 7.70 25.28
N ALA A 84 -3.96 7.15 25.07
CA ALA A 84 -2.90 7.16 26.08
C ALA A 84 -2.40 8.58 26.42
N LEU A 85 -2.44 9.50 25.45
CA LEU A 85 -2.07 10.89 25.65
C LEU A 85 -3.17 11.64 26.41
N GLU A 86 -4.43 11.44 26.05
CA GLU A 86 -5.59 12.01 26.76
C GLU A 86 -5.63 11.56 28.23
N ALA A 87 -5.39 10.27 28.49
CA ALA A 87 -5.32 9.75 29.86
C ALA A 87 -4.20 10.41 30.68
N ARG A 88 -3.04 10.66 30.06
CA ARG A 88 -1.92 11.37 30.71
C ARG A 88 -2.25 12.82 30.99
N VAL A 89 -2.89 13.51 30.03
CA VAL A 89 -3.31 14.90 30.21
C VAL A 89 -4.32 14.99 31.35
N ALA A 90 -5.35 14.14 31.36
CA ALA A 90 -6.34 14.10 32.44
C ALA A 90 -5.71 13.84 33.82
N ALA A 91 -4.75 12.90 33.91
CA ALA A 91 -4.03 12.62 35.15
C ALA A 91 -3.20 13.82 35.63
N LEU A 92 -2.54 14.53 34.71
CA LEU A 92 -1.76 15.73 35.01
C LEU A 92 -2.66 16.91 35.42
N GLU A 93 -3.80 17.09 34.76
CA GLU A 93 -4.80 18.10 35.12
C GLU A 93 -5.37 17.85 36.52
N GLN A 94 -5.68 16.60 36.86
CA GLN A 94 -6.12 16.23 38.21
C GLN A 94 -5.03 16.48 39.25
N ALA A 95 -3.77 16.15 38.96
CA ALA A 95 -2.66 16.40 39.86
C ALA A 95 -2.38 17.90 40.06
N ALA A 96 -2.50 18.70 39.00
CA ALA A 96 -2.37 20.15 39.05
C ALA A 96 -3.53 20.80 39.84
N ALA A 97 -4.76 20.30 39.66
CA ALA A 97 -5.91 20.73 40.44
C ALA A 97 -5.75 20.38 41.93
N ALA A 98 -5.27 19.18 42.25
CA ALA A 98 -4.99 18.76 43.63
C ALA A 98 -3.89 19.60 44.29
N THR A 99 -2.83 19.94 43.53
CA THR A 99 -1.74 20.80 44.01
C THR A 99 -2.21 22.23 44.25
N THR A 100 -3.08 22.77 43.38
CA THR A 100 -3.67 24.10 43.55
C THR A 100 -4.60 24.16 44.77
N ALA A 101 -5.36 23.08 45.03
CA ALA A 101 -6.19 22.97 46.23
C ALA A 101 -5.37 22.88 47.52
N GLN A 102 -4.24 22.16 47.53
CA GLN A 102 -3.33 22.10 48.69
C GLN A 102 -2.59 23.43 48.96
N THR A 103 -2.30 24.20 47.91
CA THR A 103 -1.63 25.50 48.07
C THR A 103 -2.58 26.56 48.65
N ALA A 104 -3.90 26.45 48.39
CA ALA A 104 -4.91 27.34 48.97
C ALA A 104 -5.13 27.11 50.47
N ASP A 105 -4.95 25.88 50.97
CA ASP A 105 -5.11 25.54 52.39
C ASP A 105 -3.89 25.94 53.26
N THR A 106 -2.74 26.22 52.62
CA THR A 106 -1.51 26.63 53.32
C THR A 106 -1.35 28.17 53.41
N VAL A 107 -2.22 28.96 52.77
CA VAL A 107 -2.20 30.44 52.77
C VAL A 107 -3.38 31.02 53.57
N ALA A 108 -3.75 30.40 54.69
CA ALA A 108 -4.54 31.08 55.72
C ALA A 108 -3.54 31.79 56.68
N PRO A 109 -3.58 33.14 56.82
CA PRO A 109 -2.64 33.84 57.68
C PRO A 109 -2.90 33.47 59.15
N PRO A 110 -1.87 33.41 60.02
CA PRO A 110 -2.07 33.13 61.43
C PRO A 110 -2.93 34.25 62.04
N SER A 111 -4.08 33.87 62.58
CA SER A 111 -4.87 34.72 63.47
C SER A 111 -3.98 35.12 64.64
N ARG A 112 -3.76 36.44 64.77
CA ARG A 112 -3.16 37.07 65.94
C ARG A 112 -3.97 36.72 67.18
N ASP A 113 -3.30 36.20 68.19
CA ASP A 113 -3.56 36.42 69.62
C ASP A 113 -2.23 36.37 70.38
#